data_AF-A0A433D170-F1
#
_entry.id   AF-A0A433D170-F1
#
_cell.length_a   1.000
_cell.length_b   1.000
_cell.length_c   1.000
_cell.angle_alpha   90.00
_cell.angle_beta   90.00
_cell.angle_gamma   90.00
#
_symmetry.space_group_name_H-M   'P 1'
#
loop_
_entity.id
_entity.type
_entity.pdbx_description
1 polymer ?
#
loop_
_entity_poly.entity_id
_entity_poly.type
_entity_poly.pdbx_seq_one_letter_code
_entity_poly.pdbx_strand_id
1 'polypeptide(L)'
;MPVALLSIPRLGRRRNENKDKGIALLLEGKKEQAQKCFQKCVDVTPEMAYQFIKVLRSEGVQYVVAPYEADAELAYLSRTGKVDAVVTVDSDLIVFGCKRVRPATSPIFK
;
A
#
# COMPACT_ATOMS: atom_id res chain seq x y z
N MET A 1 4.11 -0.10 23.35
CA MET A 1 4.26 -1.41 22.70
C MET A 1 3.88 -1.24 21.23
N PRO A 2 4.79 -1.39 20.26
CA PRO A 2 4.47 -1.12 18.86
C PRO A 2 3.63 -2.28 18.31
N VAL A 3 2.38 -1.99 17.98
CA VAL A 3 1.40 -2.97 17.46
C VAL A 3 1.84 -3.56 16.11
N ALA A 4 2.64 -2.82 15.33
CA ALA A 4 3.11 -3.23 14.00
C ALA A 4 4.05 -4.46 14.02
N LEU A 5 4.89 -4.64 15.06
CA LEU A 5 5.91 -5.70 15.07
C LEU A 5 5.33 -7.12 15.16
N LEU A 6 4.14 -7.29 15.75
CA LEU A 6 3.48 -8.60 15.88
C LEU A 6 2.89 -9.13 14.57
N SER A 7 2.68 -8.25 13.59
CA SER A 7 2.03 -8.58 12.31
C SER A 7 3.03 -9.03 11.23
N ILE A 8 4.25 -8.51 11.27
CA ILE A 8 5.30 -8.75 10.27
C ILE A 8 5.60 -10.26 10.08
N PRO A 9 5.73 -11.09 11.15
CA PRO A 9 5.95 -12.53 10.99
C PRO A 9 4.74 -13.28 10.43
N ARG A 10 3.52 -12.75 10.62
CA ARG A 10 2.27 -13.37 10.15
C ARG A 10 2.03 -13.10 8.67
N LEU A 11 2.39 -11.90 8.19
CA LEU A 11 2.30 -11.52 6.78
C LEU A 11 3.29 -12.31 5.92
N GLY A 12 4.54 -12.45 6.37
CA GLY A 12 5.55 -13.26 5.67
C GLY A 12 5.12 -14.72 5.48
N ARG A 13 4.55 -15.35 6.53
CA ARG A 13 4.01 -16.72 6.44
C ARG A 13 2.87 -16.86 5.45
N ARG A 14 1.84 -16.00 5.53
CA ARG A 14 0.71 -16.03 4.59
C ARG A 14 1.16 -15.79 3.15
N ARG A 15 2.17 -14.96 2.91
CA ARG A 15 2.71 -14.71 1.57
C ARG A 15 3.41 -15.96 1.02
N ASN A 16 4.27 -16.61 1.80
CA ASN A 16 4.94 -17.84 1.38
C ASN A 16 3.94 -18.95 1.04
N GLU A 17 2.96 -19.18 1.91
CA GLU A 17 1.92 -20.19 1.68
C GLU A 17 1.10 -19.92 0.39
N ASN A 18 0.79 -18.65 0.11
CA ASN A 18 0.08 -18.29 -1.11
C ASN A 18 0.97 -18.41 -2.36
N LYS A 19 2.28 -18.16 -2.23
CA LYS A 19 3.25 -18.33 -3.30
C LYS A 19 3.40 -19.80 -3.67
N ASP A 20 3.57 -20.69 -2.68
CA ASP A 20 3.71 -22.13 -2.90
C ASP A 20 2.46 -22.73 -3.53
N LYS A 21 1.27 -22.31 -3.04
CA LYS A 21 -0.02 -22.68 -3.66
C LYS A 21 -0.15 -22.17 -5.09
N GLY A 22 0.29 -20.95 -5.36
CA GLY A 22 0.29 -20.37 -6.71
C GLY A 22 1.17 -21.16 -7.68
N ILE A 23 2.36 -21.58 -7.23
CA ILE A 23 3.29 -22.39 -8.04
C ILE A 23 2.70 -23.78 -8.32
N ALA A 24 2.14 -24.45 -7.31
CA ALA A 24 1.49 -25.75 -7.50
C ALA A 24 0.34 -25.69 -8.52
N LEU A 25 -0.54 -24.69 -8.41
CA LEU A 25 -1.65 -24.47 -9.34
C LEU A 25 -1.18 -24.11 -10.75
N LEU A 26 -0.04 -23.43 -10.88
CA LEU A 26 0.56 -23.12 -12.17
C LEU A 26 1.11 -24.38 -12.86
N LEU A 27 1.75 -25.27 -12.10
CA LEU A 27 2.23 -26.57 -12.58
C LEU A 27 1.07 -27.49 -13.00
N GLU A 28 -0.07 -27.40 -12.32
CA GLU A 28 -1.33 -28.08 -12.71
C GLU A 28 -2.03 -27.44 -13.92
N GLY A 29 -1.50 -26.37 -14.50
CA GLY A 29 -2.09 -25.68 -15.66
C GLY A 29 -3.28 -24.75 -15.34
N LYS A 30 -3.65 -24.59 -14.07
CA LYS A 30 -4.77 -23.74 -13.60
C LYS A 30 -4.34 -22.28 -13.45
N LYS A 31 -4.02 -21.65 -14.58
CA LYS A 31 -3.45 -20.29 -14.65
C LYS A 31 -4.27 -19.22 -13.92
N GLU A 32 -5.59 -19.23 -14.05
CA GLU A 32 -6.45 -18.22 -13.38
C GLU A 32 -6.42 -18.32 -11.85
N GLN A 33 -6.40 -19.53 -11.31
CA GLN A 33 -6.35 -19.76 -9.87
C GLN A 33 -4.96 -19.41 -9.32
N ALA A 34 -3.91 -19.77 -10.06
CA ALA A 34 -2.54 -19.39 -9.74
C ALA A 34 -2.38 -17.86 -9.69
N GLN A 35 -2.93 -17.12 -10.67
CA GLN A 35 -2.91 -15.66 -10.65
C GLN A 35 -3.58 -15.06 -9.41
N LYS A 36 -4.73 -15.58 -8.97
CA LYS A 36 -5.39 -15.13 -7.73
C LYS A 36 -4.54 -15.36 -6.49
N CYS A 37 -3.76 -16.45 -6.46
CA CYS A 37 -2.81 -16.73 -5.39
C CYS A 37 -1.60 -15.79 -5.44
N PHE A 38 -1.06 -15.53 -6.64
CA PHE A 38 0.06 -14.61 -6.81
C PHE A 38 -0.28 -13.18 -6.42
N GLN A 39 -1.48 -12.69 -6.75
CA GLN A 39 -1.94 -11.37 -6.31
C GLN A 39 -1.94 -11.22 -4.79
N LYS A 40 -2.18 -12.30 -4.03
CA LYS A 40 -2.18 -12.28 -2.56
C LYS A 40 -0.80 -12.38 -1.93
N CYS A 41 0.24 -12.75 -2.69
CA CYS A 41 1.60 -12.87 -2.19
C CYS A 41 2.54 -11.75 -2.65
N VAL A 42 2.02 -10.74 -3.37
CA VAL A 42 2.83 -9.60 -3.80
C VAL A 42 3.34 -8.82 -2.59
N ASP A 43 4.63 -8.53 -2.60
CA ASP A 43 5.28 -7.62 -1.68
C ASP A 43 5.85 -6.43 -2.45
N VAL A 44 5.68 -5.24 -1.90
CA VAL A 44 6.19 -4.02 -2.51
C VAL A 44 7.59 -3.78 -1.95
N THR A 45 8.61 -3.92 -2.79
CA THR A 45 10.00 -3.77 -2.35
C THR A 45 10.43 -2.30 -2.37
N PRO A 46 11.45 -1.91 -1.57
CA PRO A 46 12.01 -0.55 -1.59
C PRO A 46 12.51 -0.15 -2.99
N GLU A 47 13.03 -1.09 -3.77
CA GLU A 47 13.48 -0.82 -5.15
C GLU A 47 12.31 -0.43 -6.05
N MET A 48 11.15 -1.08 -5.92
CA MET A 48 9.94 -0.70 -6.68
C MET A 48 9.51 0.73 -6.33
N ALA A 49 9.49 1.08 -5.05
CA ALA A 49 9.18 2.42 -4.60
C ALA A 49 10.18 3.45 -5.14
N TYR A 50 11.47 3.12 -5.17
CA TYR A 50 12.51 3.99 -5.71
C TYR A 50 12.36 4.24 -7.22
N GLN A 51 12.02 3.21 -8.01
CA GLN A 51 11.73 3.40 -9.43
C GLN A 51 10.53 4.31 -9.64
N PHE A 52 9.48 4.18 -8.82
CA PHE A 52 8.32 5.07 -8.87
C PHE A 52 8.70 6.52 -8.55
N ILE A 53 9.52 6.75 -7.53
CA ILE A 53 10.01 8.10 -7.17
C ILE A 53 10.79 8.75 -8.32
N LYS A 54 11.56 7.98 -9.10
CA LYS A 54 12.26 8.53 -10.28
C LYS A 54 11.29 9.08 -11.31
N VAL A 55 10.20 8.36 -11.57
CA VAL A 55 9.16 8.80 -12.51
C VAL A 55 8.43 10.04 -11.96
N LEU A 56 8.09 10.06 -10.67
CA LEU A 56 7.49 11.25 -10.05
C LEU A 56 8.39 12.48 -10.19
N ARG A 57 9.71 12.30 -10.05
CA ARG A 57 10.68 13.38 -10.23
C ARG A 57 10.74 13.87 -11.67
N SER A 58 10.66 12.97 -12.67
CA SER A 58 10.65 13.38 -14.08
C SER A 58 9.37 14.13 -14.46
N GLU A 59 8.24 13.76 -13.87
CA GLU A 59 6.94 14.41 -14.07
C GLU A 59 6.77 15.69 -13.23
N GLY A 60 7.74 16.04 -12.39
CA GLY A 60 7.67 17.24 -11.54
C GLY A 60 6.66 17.13 -10.39
N VAL A 61 6.23 15.92 -10.03
CA VAL A 61 5.27 15.68 -8.94
C VAL A 61 6.01 15.72 -7.59
N GLN A 62 5.50 16.54 -6.66
CA GLN A 62 6.06 16.61 -5.31
C GLN A 62 5.79 15.32 -4.53
N TYR A 63 6.81 14.83 -3.84
CA TYR A 63 6.71 13.63 -2.99
C TYR A 63 7.40 13.86 -1.65
N VAL A 64 6.92 13.16 -0.62
CA VAL A 64 7.52 13.13 0.72
C VAL A 64 7.62 11.67 1.13
N VAL A 65 8.79 11.26 1.64
CA VAL A 65 8.97 9.93 2.23
C VAL A 65 8.79 10.06 3.74
N ALA A 66 7.77 9.38 4.28
CA ALA A 66 7.52 9.38 5.72
C ALA A 66 8.67 8.68 6.48
N PRO A 67 9.03 9.14 7.68
CA PRO A 67 10.06 8.49 8.49
C PRO A 67 9.64 7.09 8.99
N TYR A 68 8.33 6.85 9.10
CA TYR A 68 7.73 5.59 9.52
C TYR A 68 6.47 5.28 8.70
N GLU A 69 5.28 5.34 9.31
CA GLU A 69 4.02 5.06 8.62
C GLU A 69 3.53 6.26 7.80
N ALA A 70 3.15 6.00 6.54
CA ALA A 70 2.60 7.01 5.66
C ALA A 70 1.29 7.60 6.22
N ASP A 71 0.48 6.80 6.91
CA ASP A 71 -0.79 7.24 7.49
C ASP A 71 -0.60 8.34 8.54
N ALA A 72 0.44 8.22 9.37
CA ALA A 72 0.77 9.22 10.37
C ALA A 72 1.20 10.56 9.73
N GLU A 73 2.00 10.49 8.66
CA GLU A 73 2.44 11.67 7.93
C GLU A 73 1.27 12.35 7.20
N LEU A 74 0.42 11.55 6.51
CA LEU A 74 -0.78 12.07 5.84
C LEU A 74 -1.74 12.74 6.83
N ALA A 75 -1.96 12.14 8.00
CA ALA A 75 -2.75 12.74 9.06
C ALA A 75 -2.14 14.04 9.58
N TYR A 76 -0.82 14.10 9.76
CA TYR A 76 -0.12 15.32 10.17
C TYR A 76 -0.25 16.44 9.14
N LEU A 77 -0.09 16.13 7.84
CA LEU A 77 -0.26 17.09 6.76
C LEU A 77 -1.69 17.63 6.70
N SER A 78 -2.69 16.75 6.87
CA SER A 78 -4.11 17.14 6.92
C SER A 78 -4.41 18.03 8.14
N ARG A 79 -3.89 17.69 9.31
CA ARG A 79 -4.09 18.44 10.55
C ARG A 79 -3.40 19.79 10.55
N THR A 80 -2.21 19.89 9.96
CA THR A 80 -1.46 21.14 9.82
C THR A 80 -1.98 22.03 8.69
N GLY A 81 -2.99 21.59 7.94
CA GLY A 81 -3.62 22.38 6.87
C GLY A 81 -2.75 22.50 5.62
N LYS A 82 -1.75 21.62 5.44
CA LYS A 82 -0.92 21.58 4.24
C LYS A 82 -1.62 20.90 3.06
N VAL A 83 -2.64 20.10 3.32
CA VAL A 83 -3.45 19.41 2.31
C VAL A 83 -4.94 19.55 2.61
N ASP A 84 -5.74 19.75 1.58
CA ASP A 84 -7.20 19.90 1.68
C ASP A 84 -7.95 18.57 1.83
N ALA A 85 -7.38 17.49 1.29
CA ALA A 85 -7.95 16.15 1.32
C ALA A 85 -6.83 15.10 1.23
N VAL A 86 -7.08 13.96 1.87
CA VAL A 86 -6.23 12.77 1.75
C VAL A 86 -6.98 11.73 0.93
N VAL A 87 -6.30 11.17 -0.08
CA VAL A 87 -6.83 10.08 -0.91
C VAL A 87 -6.18 8.79 -0.44
N THR A 88 -6.98 7.89 0.13
CA THR A 88 -6.51 6.59 0.62
C THR A 88 -7.62 5.54 0.47
N VAL A 89 -7.24 4.26 0.53
CA VAL A 89 -8.18 3.14 0.68
C VAL A 89 -8.30 2.74 2.15
N ASP A 90 -7.36 3.15 3.00
CA ASP A 90 -7.33 2.79 4.41
C ASP A 90 -8.29 3.68 5.21
N SER A 91 -9.23 3.04 5.90
CA SER A 91 -10.21 3.70 6.76
C SER A 91 -9.59 4.31 8.02
N ASP A 92 -8.36 3.89 8.36
CA ASP A 92 -7.71 4.24 9.62
C ASP A 92 -7.39 5.74 9.69
N LEU A 93 -7.20 6.39 8.53
CA LEU A 93 -7.00 7.83 8.40
C LEU A 93 -8.20 8.68 8.85
N ILE A 94 -9.40 8.10 8.93
CA ILE A 94 -10.59 8.76 9.51
C ILE A 94 -10.39 8.92 11.02
N VAL A 95 -9.83 7.92 11.69
CA VAL A 95 -9.59 7.92 13.14
C VAL A 95 -8.48 8.90 13.53
N PHE A 96 -7.51 9.13 12.64
CA PHE A 96 -6.43 10.09 12.86
C PHE A 96 -6.84 11.58 12.74
N GLY A 97 -8.11 11.88 12.49
CA GLY A 97 -8.64 13.24 12.49
C GLY A 97 -8.41 14.01 11.19
N CYS A 98 -8.29 13.30 10.06
CA CYS A 98 -8.25 13.94 8.74
C CYS A 98 -9.58 14.66 8.46
N LYS A 99 -9.52 15.96 8.11
CA LYS A 99 -10.73 16.78 7.90
C LYS A 99 -11.55 16.31 6.70
N ARG A 100 -10.91 15.77 5.66
CA ARG A 100 -11.55 15.17 4.48
C ARG A 100 -10.72 14.00 3.98
N VAL A 101 -11.30 12.81 4.05
CA VAL A 101 -10.75 11.59 3.43
C VAL A 101 -11.63 11.24 2.24
N ARG A 102 -11.02 11.02 1.07
CA ARG A 102 -11.73 10.55 -0.13
C ARG A 102 -11.23 9.15 -0.50
N PRO A 103 -12.13 8.21 -0.80
CA PRO A 103 -11.72 6.92 -1.33
C PRO A 103 -10.99 7.09 -2.66
N ALA A 104 -9.88 6.38 -2.85
CA ALA A 104 -9.14 6.35 -4.11
C ALA A 104 -9.96 5.83 -5.31
N THR A 105 -11.12 5.23 -5.05
CA THR A 105 -12.08 4.75 -6.07
C THR A 105 -13.01 5.84 -6.61
N SER A 106 -12.89 7.08 -6.13
CA SER A 106 -13.73 8.20 -6.57
C SER A 106 -13.47 8.53 -8.06
N PRO A 107 -14.53 8.77 -8.87
CA PRO A 107 -14.43 8.98 -10.32
C PRO A 107 -13.69 10.27 -10.75
N ILE A 108 -13.16 11.06 -9.82
CA ILE A 108 -12.42 12.30 -10.11
C ILE A 108 -11.03 12.01 -10.71
N PHE A 109 -10.49 10.80 -10.53
CA PHE A 109 -9.18 10.38 -11.05
C PHE A 109 -9.27 9.37 -12.22
N LYS A 110 -10.42 9.27 -12.90
CA LYS A 110 -10.58 8.49 -14.13
C LYS A 110 -10.66 9.38 -15.35
#